data_AF-A0A6G3CNS5-F1
#
_entry.id   AF-A0A6G3CNS5-F1
#
_cell.length_a   1.000
_cell.length_b   1.000
_cell.length_c   1.000
_cell.angle_alpha   90.00
_cell.angle_beta   90.00
_cell.angle_gamma   90.00
#
_symmetry.space_group_name_H-M   'P 1'
#
loop_
_entity.id
_entity.type
_entity.pdbx_description
1 polymer ?
#
loop_
_entity_poly.entity_id
_entity_poly.type
_entity_poly.pdbx_seq_one_letter_code
_entity_poly.pdbx_strand_id
1 'polypeptide(L)'
;MTTVVPPQATAWDEEEGQPGELPPPEDELLPPAKPKVDITNEAESFERLLRVMNGPDVPKLYVRSGGLNWVTSDDKGEPKIHRLTSDNLLSWFAEHVETYALKPVGRGANRTFEEMRQYPTGRTCSAILGRERWRLPKLHGVATAPILRTDGTLLQKQGYDPATGIYLFPKLRSMAPVTNEPTADDVKAARELLLLMLSGFPWVQASDRAQYLALAFAPILRHYIRCPTPMGLVTATTMGSGKSYLTYLFEELYGMGTLPWPRDNSDELRKAITTKLTQTGAPVITFDNVDNGGSLKSPILADLLTKEYWEDRVLGSTANVGAPNDRLWLATGNNLRTGGDMARRVLWVRL
;
A
#
# COMPACT_ATOMS: atom_id res chain seq x y z
N MET A 1 16.17 -65.36 39.97
CA MET A 1 14.72 -65.07 40.12
C MET A 1 14.64 -63.58 40.40
N THR A 2 14.14 -62.71 39.53
CA THR A 2 12.90 -62.82 38.75
C THR A 2 13.03 -62.01 37.46
N THR A 3 12.61 -62.62 36.38
CA THR A 3 12.65 -62.16 34.98
C THR A 3 11.61 -61.07 34.72
N VAL A 4 12.02 -60.02 34.02
CA VAL A 4 11.16 -58.96 33.49
C VAL A 4 10.46 -59.49 32.23
N VAL A 5 9.12 -59.45 32.22
CA VAL A 5 8.29 -59.73 31.03
C VAL A 5 7.65 -58.41 30.59
N PRO A 6 7.82 -57.97 29.34
CA PRO A 6 7.15 -56.77 28.83
C PRO A 6 5.69 -57.08 28.45
N PRO A 7 4.74 -56.14 28.61
CA PRO A 7 3.36 -56.34 28.20
C PRO A 7 3.19 -56.19 26.69
N GLN A 8 2.24 -56.98 26.17
CA GLN A 8 1.91 -57.23 24.78
C GLN A 8 1.36 -55.99 24.05
N ALA A 9 1.70 -55.87 22.77
CA ALA A 9 1.08 -54.93 21.85
C ALA A 9 -0.37 -55.36 21.56
N THR A 10 -1.33 -54.51 21.91
CA THR A 10 -2.72 -54.64 21.47
C THR A 10 -2.90 -53.94 20.12
N ALA A 11 -3.52 -54.68 19.19
CA ALA A 11 -3.83 -54.29 17.83
C ALA A 11 -4.69 -53.01 17.78
N TRP A 12 -4.46 -52.21 16.75
CA TRP A 12 -5.33 -51.10 16.36
C TRP A 12 -6.56 -51.69 15.68
N ASP A 13 -7.75 -51.45 16.24
CA ASP A 13 -9.02 -51.72 15.57
C ASP A 13 -9.19 -50.72 14.41
N GLU A 14 -9.26 -51.24 13.19
CA GLU A 14 -9.66 -50.49 11.99
C GLU A 14 -11.20 -50.32 12.00
N GLU A 15 -11.68 -49.18 12.50
CA GLU A 15 -13.03 -48.71 12.13
C GLU A 15 -12.96 -48.07 10.73
N GLU A 16 -13.51 -48.77 9.74
CA GLU A 16 -13.76 -48.28 8.39
C GLU A 16 -14.70 -47.06 8.41
N GLY A 17 -14.12 -45.86 8.53
CA GLY A 17 -14.79 -44.60 8.23
C GLY A 17 -14.95 -44.43 6.71
N GLN A 18 -16.19 -44.34 6.24
CA GLN A 18 -16.53 -43.98 4.86
C GLN A 18 -15.73 -42.74 4.41
N PRO A 19 -15.21 -42.70 3.17
CA PRO A 19 -14.48 -41.54 2.68
C PRO A 19 -15.46 -40.35 2.66
N GLY A 20 -15.23 -39.38 3.55
CA GLY A 20 -15.96 -38.12 3.54
C GLY A 20 -15.82 -37.49 2.16
N GLU A 21 -16.95 -37.21 1.50
CA GLU A 21 -16.99 -36.42 0.28
C GLU A 21 -16.15 -35.16 0.48
N LEU A 22 -15.14 -34.99 -0.37
CA LEU A 22 -14.47 -33.71 -0.52
C LEU A 22 -15.56 -32.65 -0.72
N PRO A 23 -15.50 -31.51 0.01
CA PRO A 23 -16.41 -30.41 -0.29
C PRO A 23 -16.30 -30.10 -1.78
N PRO A 24 -17.43 -29.86 -2.47
CA PRO A 24 -17.40 -29.57 -3.89
C PRO A 24 -16.41 -28.44 -4.15
N PRO A 25 -15.69 -28.45 -5.30
CA PRO A 25 -14.84 -27.34 -5.67
C PRO A 25 -15.66 -26.06 -5.51
N GLU A 26 -15.12 -25.06 -4.80
CA GLU A 26 -15.69 -23.71 -4.77
C GLU A 26 -16.12 -23.39 -6.19
N ASP A 27 -17.41 -23.13 -6.38
CA ASP A 27 -18.07 -23.00 -7.69
C ASP A 27 -17.09 -22.50 -8.75
N GLU A 28 -16.88 -23.29 -9.81
CA GLU A 28 -16.45 -22.78 -11.12
C GLU A 28 -17.57 -21.84 -11.63
N LEU A 29 -17.77 -20.72 -10.94
CA LEU A 29 -18.38 -19.54 -11.51
C LEU A 29 -17.50 -19.20 -12.70
N LEU A 30 -18.00 -19.52 -13.90
CA LEU A 30 -17.43 -19.00 -15.15
C LEU A 30 -17.08 -17.54 -14.88
N PRO A 31 -15.82 -17.12 -15.13
CA PRO A 31 -15.43 -15.74 -14.86
C PRO A 31 -16.45 -14.84 -15.54
N PRO A 32 -16.91 -13.77 -14.85
CA PRO A 32 -17.96 -12.91 -15.37
C PRO A 32 -17.62 -12.52 -16.81
N ALA A 33 -18.61 -12.63 -17.70
CA ALA A 33 -18.39 -12.38 -19.12
C ALA A 33 -17.76 -11.00 -19.30
N LYS A 34 -16.58 -10.95 -19.94
CA LYS A 34 -15.88 -9.69 -20.15
C LYS A 34 -16.76 -8.76 -20.98
N PRO A 35 -16.87 -7.46 -20.63
CA PRO A 35 -17.57 -6.52 -21.47
C PRO A 35 -16.97 -6.53 -22.88
N LYS A 36 -17.84 -6.64 -23.89
CA LYS A 36 -17.45 -6.72 -25.29
C LYS A 36 -17.51 -5.34 -25.95
N VAL A 37 -16.45 -4.93 -26.64
CA VAL A 37 -16.30 -3.59 -27.23
C VAL A 37 -15.86 -3.68 -28.68
N ASP A 38 -16.68 -3.13 -29.57
CA ASP A 38 -16.31 -2.91 -30.97
C ASP A 38 -15.38 -1.69 -31.09
N ILE A 39 -14.20 -1.94 -31.64
CA ILE A 39 -13.11 -0.99 -31.88
C ILE A 39 -12.85 -0.71 -33.38
N THR A 40 -13.80 -1.05 -34.26
CA THR A 40 -13.70 -0.83 -35.72
C THR A 40 -13.38 0.61 -36.08
N ASN A 41 -14.02 1.56 -35.39
CA ASN A 41 -13.78 2.99 -35.54
C ASN A 41 -13.00 3.51 -34.32
N GLU A 42 -11.84 4.13 -34.55
CA GLU A 42 -10.95 4.58 -33.47
C GLU A 42 -11.57 5.70 -32.60
N ALA A 43 -12.38 6.59 -33.18
CA ALA A 43 -13.03 7.64 -32.42
C ALA A 43 -14.12 7.07 -31.50
N GLU A 44 -14.89 6.09 -31.99
CA GLU A 44 -15.92 5.43 -31.19
C GLU A 44 -15.32 4.48 -30.15
N SER A 45 -14.21 3.81 -30.48
CA SER A 45 -13.52 2.90 -29.57
C SER A 45 -13.06 3.63 -28.32
N PHE A 46 -12.52 4.85 -28.46
CA PHE A 46 -12.12 5.70 -27.34
C PHE A 46 -13.26 5.91 -26.33
N GLU A 47 -14.43 6.35 -26.79
CA GLU A 47 -15.60 6.61 -25.92
C GLU A 47 -16.20 5.32 -25.32
N ARG A 48 -16.16 4.21 -26.06
CA ARG A 48 -16.65 2.91 -25.58
C ARG A 48 -15.73 2.33 -24.51
N LEU A 49 -14.42 2.38 -24.71
CA LEU A 49 -13.42 1.92 -23.73
C LEU A 49 -13.50 2.74 -22.44
N LEU A 50 -13.65 4.07 -22.55
CA LEU A 50 -13.86 4.92 -21.37
C LEU A 50 -15.13 4.55 -20.61
N ARG A 51 -16.23 4.24 -21.31
CA ARG A 51 -17.46 3.77 -20.65
C ARG A 51 -17.21 2.47 -19.88
N VAL A 52 -16.54 1.49 -20.49
CA VAL A 52 -16.20 0.23 -19.82
C VAL A 52 -15.32 0.46 -18.60
N MET A 53 -14.28 1.29 -18.68
CA MET A 53 -13.41 1.62 -17.54
C MET A 53 -14.19 2.19 -16.33
N ASN A 54 -15.27 2.94 -16.58
CA ASN A 54 -16.10 3.49 -15.50
C ASN A 54 -17.18 2.51 -15.01
N GLY A 55 -17.45 1.45 -15.77
CA GLY A 55 -18.45 0.44 -15.47
C GLY A 55 -18.11 -0.42 -14.25
N PRO A 56 -19.11 -1.12 -13.67
CA PRO A 56 -18.91 -2.00 -12.52
C PRO A 56 -18.27 -3.35 -12.90
N ASP A 57 -18.32 -3.73 -14.19
CA ASP A 57 -17.97 -5.07 -14.67
C ASP A 57 -16.45 -5.32 -14.83
N VAL A 58 -15.63 -4.33 -14.48
CA VAL A 58 -14.17 -4.38 -14.60
C VAL A 58 -13.50 -3.89 -13.32
N PRO A 59 -12.29 -4.38 -12.99
CA PRO A 59 -11.54 -3.90 -11.84
C PRO A 59 -11.35 -2.39 -11.88
N LYS A 60 -11.50 -1.71 -10.75
CA LYS A 60 -11.39 -0.25 -10.73
C LYS A 60 -9.94 0.20 -10.92
N LEU A 61 -9.76 1.12 -11.86
CA LEU A 61 -8.59 1.98 -11.96
C LEU A 61 -8.84 3.27 -11.16
N TYR A 62 -7.76 3.89 -10.69
CA TYR A 62 -7.82 5.06 -9.83
C TYR A 62 -7.06 6.23 -10.39
N VAL A 63 -7.52 7.44 -10.06
CA VAL A 63 -6.82 8.68 -10.37
C VAL A 63 -5.98 9.10 -9.18
N ARG A 64 -4.67 9.24 -9.36
CA ARG A 64 -3.76 9.79 -8.35
C ARG A 64 -2.67 10.60 -9.03
N SER A 65 -2.36 11.76 -8.46
CA SER A 65 -1.25 12.61 -8.94
C SER A 65 -1.32 12.94 -10.44
N GLY A 66 -2.53 13.17 -10.96
CA GLY A 66 -2.74 13.52 -12.37
C GLY A 66 -2.56 12.36 -13.36
N GLY A 67 -2.57 11.10 -12.90
CA GLY A 67 -2.50 9.93 -13.78
C GLY A 67 -3.42 8.80 -13.35
N LEU A 68 -3.59 7.83 -14.25
CA LEU A 68 -4.23 6.54 -13.93
C LEU A 68 -3.26 5.62 -13.22
N ASN A 69 -3.77 4.95 -12.19
CA ASN A 69 -3.03 4.03 -11.36
C ASN A 69 -3.91 2.81 -11.06
N TRP A 70 -3.28 1.66 -10.85
CA TRP A 70 -3.88 0.55 -10.14
C TRP A 70 -3.18 0.34 -8.80
N VAL A 71 -3.85 -0.40 -7.90
CA VAL A 71 -3.25 -0.90 -6.66
C VAL A 71 -3.01 -2.39 -6.83
N THR A 72 -1.76 -2.81 -6.68
CA THR A 72 -1.35 -4.23 -6.72
C THR A 72 -0.57 -4.56 -5.45
N SER A 73 -0.10 -5.80 -5.32
CA SER A 73 0.92 -6.17 -4.34
C SER A 73 2.20 -6.61 -5.03
N ASP A 74 3.32 -6.56 -4.31
CA ASP A 74 4.55 -7.22 -4.72
C ASP A 74 4.65 -8.67 -4.22
N ASP A 75 5.80 -9.30 -4.45
CA ASP A 75 6.08 -10.70 -4.08
C ASP A 75 6.03 -10.94 -2.57
N LYS A 76 6.10 -9.88 -1.75
CA LYS A 76 5.95 -9.93 -0.30
C LYS A 76 4.52 -9.64 0.16
N GLY A 77 3.60 -9.40 -0.77
CA GLY A 77 2.23 -9.00 -0.46
C GLY A 77 2.08 -7.53 -0.07
N GLU A 78 3.12 -6.71 -0.19
CA GLU A 78 3.07 -5.29 0.18
C GLU A 78 2.41 -4.47 -0.94
N PRO A 79 1.54 -3.49 -0.61
CA PRO A 79 0.83 -2.74 -1.62
C PRO A 79 1.74 -1.82 -2.43
N LYS A 80 1.50 -1.80 -3.75
CA LYS A 80 2.14 -0.91 -4.70
C LYS A 80 1.10 -0.05 -5.41
N ILE A 81 1.44 1.22 -5.59
CA ILE A 81 0.68 2.14 -6.41
C ILE A 81 1.44 2.30 -7.72
N HIS A 82 0.87 1.81 -8.80
CA HIS A 82 1.56 1.78 -10.08
C HIS A 82 0.85 2.67 -11.09
N ARG A 83 1.55 3.71 -11.54
CA ARG A 83 1.07 4.59 -12.60
C ARG A 83 1.10 3.86 -13.94
N LEU A 84 -0.02 3.87 -14.65
CA LEU A 84 -0.14 3.15 -15.92
C LEU A 84 0.60 3.87 -17.05
N THR A 85 1.35 3.10 -17.83
CA THR A 85 1.80 3.45 -19.18
C THR A 85 0.80 2.94 -20.22
N SER A 86 1.02 3.29 -21.49
CA SER A 86 0.20 2.79 -22.60
C SER A 86 0.16 1.26 -22.65
N ASP A 87 1.31 0.61 -22.44
CA ASP A 87 1.42 -0.85 -22.44
C ASP A 87 0.67 -1.47 -21.25
N ASN A 88 0.73 -0.83 -20.07
CA ASN A 88 -0.01 -1.33 -18.91
C ASN A 88 -1.53 -1.23 -19.11
N LEU A 89 -1.99 -0.10 -19.67
CA LEU A 89 -3.41 0.08 -19.97
C LEU A 89 -3.88 -0.90 -21.06
N LEU A 90 -3.03 -1.19 -22.05
CA LEU A 90 -3.29 -2.20 -23.06
C LEU A 90 -3.43 -3.60 -22.43
N SER A 91 -2.51 -3.99 -21.55
CA SER A 91 -2.59 -5.25 -20.80
C SER A 91 -3.89 -5.33 -19.99
N TRP A 92 -4.22 -4.26 -19.29
CA TRP A 92 -5.45 -4.16 -18.52
C TRP A 92 -6.70 -4.38 -19.38
N PHE A 93 -6.76 -3.77 -20.58
CA PHE A 93 -7.85 -4.03 -21.51
C PHE A 93 -7.87 -5.47 -22.01
N ALA A 94 -6.72 -6.05 -22.35
CA ALA A 94 -6.64 -7.44 -22.82
C ALA A 94 -7.13 -8.45 -21.76
N GLU A 95 -6.87 -8.15 -20.49
CA GLU A 95 -7.27 -8.98 -19.35
C GLU A 95 -8.75 -8.84 -19.00
N HIS A 96 -9.33 -7.64 -19.12
CA HIS A 96 -10.68 -7.36 -18.59
C HIS A 96 -11.75 -7.03 -19.62
N VAL A 97 -11.40 -6.85 -20.89
CA VAL A 97 -12.33 -6.42 -21.94
C VAL A 97 -12.15 -7.28 -23.20
N GLU A 98 -13.24 -7.75 -23.78
CA GLU A 98 -13.20 -8.42 -25.08
C GLU A 98 -13.34 -7.38 -26.19
N THR A 99 -12.27 -7.11 -26.93
CA THR A 99 -12.27 -6.11 -28.00
C THR A 99 -12.21 -6.75 -29.38
N TYR A 100 -12.99 -6.22 -30.33
CA TYR A 100 -13.06 -6.74 -31.70
C TYR A 100 -13.23 -5.64 -32.73
N ALA A 101 -12.86 -5.90 -33.98
CA ALA A 101 -13.13 -5.04 -35.12
C ALA A 101 -13.88 -5.81 -36.21
N LEU A 102 -14.88 -5.15 -36.80
CA LEU A 102 -15.61 -5.63 -37.96
C LEU A 102 -14.74 -5.50 -39.20
N LYS A 103 -14.42 -6.63 -39.83
CA LYS A 103 -13.60 -6.70 -41.02
C LYS A 103 -14.45 -7.21 -42.17
N PRO A 104 -14.39 -6.57 -43.35
CA PRO A 104 -15.17 -7.01 -44.49
C PRO A 104 -14.65 -8.35 -45.01
N VAL A 105 -15.57 -9.29 -45.26
CA VAL A 105 -15.30 -10.60 -45.84
C VAL A 105 -16.10 -10.77 -47.13
N GLY A 106 -15.50 -11.40 -48.14
CA GLY A 106 -16.09 -11.50 -49.49
C GLY A 106 -15.85 -10.28 -50.39
N ARG A 107 -16.42 -10.32 -51.60
CA ARG A 107 -16.33 -9.23 -52.60
C ARG A 107 -17.70 -8.94 -53.22
N GLY A 108 -17.91 -7.70 -53.66
CA GLY A 108 -19.10 -7.29 -54.38
C GLY A 108 -20.37 -7.34 -53.52
N ALA A 109 -21.49 -7.79 -54.11
CA ALA A 109 -22.80 -7.84 -53.45
C ALA A 109 -22.87 -8.82 -52.25
N ASN A 110 -21.94 -9.77 -52.15
CA ASN A 110 -21.86 -10.75 -51.05
C ASN A 110 -20.93 -10.31 -49.90
N ARG A 111 -20.65 -9.00 -49.78
CA ARG A 111 -19.78 -8.48 -48.72
C ARG A 111 -20.49 -8.59 -47.36
N THR A 112 -19.93 -9.39 -46.45
CA THR A 112 -20.33 -9.45 -45.05
C THR A 112 -19.28 -8.79 -44.15
N PHE A 113 -19.59 -8.63 -42.87
CA PHE A 113 -18.63 -8.18 -41.86
C PHE A 113 -18.50 -9.27 -40.80
N GLU A 114 -17.26 -9.66 -40.50
CA GLU A 114 -16.95 -10.62 -39.45
C GLU A 114 -16.23 -9.93 -38.30
N GLU A 115 -16.53 -10.38 -37.09
CA GLU A 115 -15.86 -9.91 -35.89
C GLU A 115 -14.48 -10.58 -35.78
N MET A 116 -13.43 -9.78 -35.88
CA MET A 116 -12.08 -10.25 -35.60
C MET A 116 -11.60 -9.67 -34.27
N ARG A 117 -11.21 -10.55 -33.35
CA ARG A 117 -10.62 -10.15 -32.07
C ARG A 117 -9.40 -9.28 -32.34
N GLN A 118 -9.37 -8.11 -31.73
CA GLN A 118 -8.31 -7.13 -31.92
C GLN A 118 -8.18 -6.29 -30.65
N TYR A 119 -6.95 -6.05 -30.18
CA TYR A 119 -6.71 -5.17 -29.04
C TYR A 119 -6.79 -3.69 -29.43
N PRO A 120 -7.12 -2.79 -28.49
CA PRO A 120 -6.97 -1.36 -28.70
C PRO A 120 -5.54 -1.02 -29.12
N THR A 121 -5.37 0.02 -29.94
CA THR A 121 -4.02 0.42 -30.34
C THR A 121 -3.30 1.13 -29.18
N GLY A 122 -1.96 1.12 -29.19
CA GLY A 122 -1.17 1.95 -28.27
C GLY A 122 -1.47 3.44 -28.41
N ARG A 123 -1.90 3.91 -29.59
CA ARG A 123 -2.34 5.30 -29.80
C ARG A 123 -3.63 5.59 -29.02
N THR A 124 -4.61 4.68 -29.06
CA THR A 124 -5.86 4.80 -28.30
C THR A 124 -5.58 4.81 -26.80
N CYS A 125 -4.71 3.92 -26.31
CA CYS A 125 -4.33 3.88 -24.89
C CYS A 125 -3.59 5.16 -24.46
N SER A 126 -2.65 5.64 -25.27
CA SER A 126 -1.96 6.93 -25.03
C SER A 126 -2.93 8.11 -25.03
N ALA A 127 -3.93 8.12 -25.91
CA ALA A 127 -4.98 9.14 -25.92
C ALA A 127 -5.83 9.11 -24.63
N ILE A 128 -6.15 7.91 -24.11
CA ILE A 128 -6.89 7.74 -22.85
C ILE A 128 -6.06 8.23 -21.65
N LEU A 129 -4.76 7.95 -21.65
CA LEU A 129 -3.82 8.40 -20.61
C LEU A 129 -3.47 9.89 -20.71
N GLY A 130 -3.59 10.50 -21.89
CA GLY A 130 -3.34 11.92 -22.11
C GLY A 130 -4.48 12.84 -21.72
N ARG A 131 -5.57 12.31 -21.16
CA ARG A 131 -6.74 13.10 -20.75
C ARG A 131 -6.39 14.03 -19.59
N GLU A 132 -6.94 15.24 -19.62
CA GLU A 132 -6.84 16.17 -18.47
C GLU A 132 -7.62 15.64 -17.24
N ARG A 133 -8.77 14.98 -17.49
CA ARG A 133 -9.68 14.53 -16.43
C ARG A 133 -10.25 13.15 -16.72
N TRP A 134 -10.34 12.35 -15.65
CA TRP A 134 -11.01 11.05 -15.63
C TRP A 134 -12.23 11.10 -14.72
N ARG A 135 -13.25 10.30 -15.06
CA ARG A 135 -14.43 10.05 -14.22
C ARG A 135 -14.26 8.84 -13.30
N LEU A 136 -13.01 8.50 -13.00
CA LEU A 136 -12.63 7.38 -12.16
C LEU A 136 -12.42 7.81 -10.70
N PRO A 137 -12.53 6.89 -9.73
CA PRO A 137 -12.35 7.21 -8.32
C PRO A 137 -10.95 7.78 -8.03
N LYS A 138 -10.86 8.77 -7.14
CA LYS A 138 -9.58 9.33 -6.71
C LYS A 138 -8.96 8.44 -5.64
N LEU A 139 -7.68 8.09 -5.78
CA LEU A 139 -6.93 7.37 -4.76
C LEU A 139 -6.09 8.37 -3.97
N HIS A 140 -6.48 8.61 -2.72
CA HIS A 140 -5.77 9.48 -1.80
C HIS A 140 -4.57 8.78 -1.17
N GLY A 141 -4.69 7.48 -0.89
CA GLY A 141 -3.62 6.69 -0.29
C GLY A 141 -4.01 5.22 -0.14
N VAL A 142 -3.09 4.42 0.36
CA VAL A 142 -3.31 3.02 0.71
C VAL A 142 -3.08 2.86 2.21
N ALA A 143 -3.98 2.15 2.86
CA ALA A 143 -3.83 1.72 4.24
C ALA A 143 -3.68 0.19 4.29
N THR A 144 -2.94 -0.30 5.27
CA THR A 144 -2.60 -1.73 5.45
C THR A 144 -3.09 -2.32 6.76
N ALA A 145 -3.61 -1.47 7.62
CA ALA A 145 -4.33 -1.80 8.84
C ALA A 145 -5.59 -0.93 8.90
N PRO A 146 -6.59 -1.27 9.73
CA PRO A 146 -7.73 -0.38 9.92
C PRO A 146 -7.33 1.01 10.37
N ILE A 147 -8.00 2.00 9.79
CA ILE A 147 -7.75 3.41 10.06
C ILE A 147 -9.01 4.09 10.55
N LEU A 148 -8.82 5.20 11.25
CA LEU A 148 -9.92 6.05 11.67
C LEU A 148 -10.31 6.99 10.51
N ARG A 149 -11.57 6.92 10.08
CA ARG A 149 -12.18 7.89 9.17
C ARG A 149 -12.39 9.21 9.89
N THR A 150 -12.61 10.30 9.14
CA THR A 150 -12.84 11.63 9.73
C THR A 150 -14.12 11.77 10.54
N ASP A 151 -15.08 10.87 10.37
CA ASP A 151 -16.31 10.81 11.17
C ASP A 151 -16.12 9.99 12.47
N GLY A 152 -14.92 9.47 12.73
CA GLY A 152 -14.61 8.62 13.89
C GLY A 152 -14.95 7.15 13.69
N THR A 153 -15.48 6.73 12.54
CA THR A 153 -15.72 5.31 12.25
C THR A 153 -14.44 4.61 11.76
N LEU A 154 -14.38 3.29 11.91
CA LEU A 154 -13.26 2.50 11.38
C LEU A 154 -13.47 2.10 9.91
N LEU A 155 -12.47 2.39 9.09
CA LEU A 155 -12.30 1.71 7.80
C LEU A 155 -11.55 0.41 8.04
N GLN A 156 -12.26 -0.71 8.01
CA GLN A 156 -11.70 -2.05 8.25
C GLN A 156 -12.11 -3.11 7.22
N LYS A 157 -12.93 -2.74 6.23
CA LYS A 157 -13.30 -3.61 5.11
C LYS A 157 -12.27 -3.45 3.98
N GLN A 158 -11.67 -4.55 3.55
CA GLN A 158 -10.75 -4.56 2.42
C GLN A 158 -11.37 -3.93 1.16
N GLY A 159 -10.56 -3.18 0.43
CA GLY A 159 -10.92 -2.55 -0.84
C GLY A 159 -10.97 -1.03 -0.75
N TYR A 160 -11.51 -0.41 -1.80
CA TYR A 160 -11.62 1.03 -1.90
C TYR A 160 -12.81 1.57 -1.09
N ASP A 161 -12.56 2.58 -0.27
CA ASP A 161 -13.57 3.31 0.48
C ASP A 161 -13.89 4.65 -0.22
N PRO A 162 -15.06 4.80 -0.86
CA PRO A 162 -15.39 6.02 -1.61
C PRO A 162 -15.48 7.28 -0.75
N ALA A 163 -15.80 7.15 0.54
CA ALA A 163 -15.93 8.27 1.45
C ALA A 163 -14.58 8.95 1.75
N THR A 164 -13.51 8.15 1.88
CA THR A 164 -12.15 8.65 2.19
C THR A 164 -11.22 8.65 0.99
N GLY A 165 -11.54 7.93 -0.08
CA GLY A 165 -10.65 7.67 -1.22
C GLY A 165 -9.42 6.84 -0.85
N ILE A 166 -9.47 6.11 0.27
CA ILE A 166 -8.41 5.20 0.71
C ILE A 166 -8.71 3.79 0.23
N TYR A 167 -7.67 3.10 -0.23
CA TYR A 167 -7.74 1.67 -0.50
C TYR A 167 -7.18 0.92 0.71
N LEU A 168 -8.02 0.17 1.43
CA LEU A 168 -7.55 -0.73 2.49
C LEU A 168 -7.07 -2.04 1.87
N PHE A 169 -5.75 -2.26 1.92
CA PHE A 169 -5.05 -3.47 1.52
C PHE A 169 -4.48 -4.15 2.78
N PRO A 170 -5.31 -4.84 3.57
CA PRO A 170 -4.91 -5.29 4.90
C PRO A 170 -3.76 -6.29 4.80
N LYS A 171 -2.69 -6.04 5.56
CA LYS A 171 -1.55 -6.97 5.67
C LYS A 171 -1.96 -8.27 6.34
N LEU A 172 -2.80 -8.15 7.38
CA LEU A 172 -3.44 -9.29 8.06
C LEU A 172 -4.81 -9.56 7.42
N ARG A 173 -4.87 -10.57 6.54
CA ARG A 173 -6.10 -10.90 5.79
C ARG A 173 -7.26 -11.38 6.68
N SER A 174 -6.96 -12.01 7.82
CA SER A 174 -7.92 -12.66 8.71
C SER A 174 -8.09 -11.93 10.05
N MET A 175 -7.92 -10.61 10.08
CA MET A 175 -8.11 -9.86 11.31
C MET A 175 -9.60 -9.74 11.65
N ALA A 176 -9.96 -10.08 12.90
CA ALA A 176 -11.32 -9.88 13.39
C ALA A 176 -11.71 -8.39 13.33
N PRO A 177 -12.94 -8.04 12.91
CA PRO A 177 -13.41 -6.68 12.95
C PRO A 177 -13.31 -6.08 14.35
N VAL A 178 -12.83 -4.85 14.44
CA VAL A 178 -12.81 -4.11 15.71
C VAL A 178 -14.16 -3.44 15.88
N THR A 179 -14.72 -3.51 17.11
CA THR A 179 -15.96 -2.82 17.44
C THR A 179 -15.77 -1.30 17.37
N ASN A 180 -16.78 -0.57 16.88
CA ASN A 180 -16.79 0.89 16.94
C ASN A 180 -17.04 1.43 18.36
N GLU A 181 -17.48 0.57 19.28
CA GLU A 181 -17.79 0.89 20.67
C GLU A 181 -16.99 -0.05 21.59
N PRO A 182 -15.67 0.16 21.75
CA PRO A 182 -14.85 -0.66 22.63
C PRO A 182 -15.21 -0.42 24.09
N THR A 183 -15.25 -1.49 24.89
CA THR A 183 -15.45 -1.39 26.33
C THR A 183 -14.17 -0.91 27.03
N ALA A 184 -14.29 -0.48 28.29
CA ALA A 184 -13.13 -0.11 29.09
C ALA A 184 -12.14 -1.27 29.27
N ASP A 185 -12.64 -2.51 29.34
CA ASP A 185 -11.82 -3.71 29.46
C ASP A 185 -11.09 -4.04 28.15
N ASP A 186 -11.73 -3.86 26.99
CA ASP A 186 -11.08 -3.99 25.68
C ASP A 186 -9.88 -3.03 25.57
N VAL A 187 -10.09 -1.76 25.95
CA VAL A 187 -9.04 -0.73 25.93
C VAL A 187 -7.91 -1.08 26.90
N LYS A 188 -8.25 -1.57 28.10
CA LYS A 188 -7.25 -1.99 29.08
C LYS A 188 -6.41 -3.16 28.56
N ALA A 189 -7.04 -4.20 28.01
CA ALA A 189 -6.36 -5.37 27.46
C ALA A 189 -5.45 -4.99 26.29
N ALA A 190 -5.94 -4.17 25.35
CA ALA A 190 -5.13 -3.68 24.22
C ALA A 190 -3.92 -2.86 24.70
N ARG A 191 -4.12 -1.99 25.71
CA ARG A 191 -3.03 -1.21 26.32
C ARG A 191 -1.99 -2.12 26.97
N GLU A 192 -2.41 -3.11 27.74
CA GLU A 192 -1.50 -4.05 28.42
C GLU A 192 -0.67 -4.85 27.40
N LEU A 193 -1.30 -5.33 26.32
CA LEU A 193 -0.62 -6.01 25.23
C LEU A 193 0.46 -5.13 24.57
N LEU A 194 0.12 -3.89 24.24
CA LEU A 194 1.06 -2.93 23.64
C LEU A 194 2.24 -2.64 24.57
N LEU A 195 1.99 -2.44 25.87
CA LEU A 195 3.03 -2.17 26.85
C LEU A 195 3.91 -3.40 27.11
N LEU A 196 3.33 -4.60 27.07
CA LEU A 196 4.07 -5.86 27.18
C LEU A 196 5.01 -6.06 25.99
N MET A 197 4.52 -5.86 24.76
CA MET A 197 5.33 -5.94 23.54
C MET A 197 6.57 -5.01 23.61
N LEU A 198 6.41 -3.84 24.22
CA LEU A 198 7.47 -2.84 24.34
C LEU A 198 8.31 -2.96 25.61
N SER A 199 8.03 -3.91 26.50
CA SER A 199 8.65 -4.00 27.82
C SER A 199 10.13 -4.39 27.79
N GLY A 200 10.56 -5.12 26.76
CA GLY A 200 11.93 -5.64 26.64
C GLY A 200 12.95 -4.64 26.07
N PHE A 201 12.52 -3.46 25.63
CA PHE A 201 13.43 -2.46 25.06
C PHE A 201 14.11 -1.61 26.15
N PRO A 202 15.40 -1.26 25.99
CA PRO A 202 16.16 -0.49 26.97
C PRO A 202 15.85 1.02 26.90
N TRP A 203 14.60 1.42 27.12
CA TRP A 203 14.19 2.83 27.05
C TRP A 203 15.02 3.72 27.98
N VAL A 204 15.54 4.84 27.46
CA VAL A 204 16.28 5.81 28.28
C VAL A 204 15.34 6.56 29.24
N GLN A 205 14.17 6.96 28.76
CA GLN A 205 13.12 7.61 29.56
C GLN A 205 11.73 7.08 29.20
N ALA A 206 10.77 7.25 30.12
CA ALA A 206 9.36 6.94 29.86
C ALA A 206 8.78 7.76 28.68
N SER A 207 9.31 8.96 28.45
CA SER A 207 8.95 9.84 27.33
C SER A 207 9.38 9.25 25.98
N ASP A 208 10.48 8.50 25.89
CA ASP A 208 10.92 7.85 24.64
C ASP A 208 9.94 6.75 24.21
N ARG A 209 9.46 5.95 25.18
CA ARG A 209 8.41 4.94 24.93
C ARG A 209 7.08 5.58 24.55
N ALA A 210 6.69 6.67 25.21
CA ALA A 210 5.46 7.38 24.89
C ALA A 210 5.51 8.00 23.47
N GLN A 211 6.65 8.56 23.08
CA GLN A 211 6.89 9.08 21.73
C GLN A 211 6.84 7.96 20.69
N TYR A 212 7.41 6.79 20.99
CA TYR A 212 7.28 5.62 20.12
C TYR A 212 5.82 5.22 19.90
N LEU A 213 5.02 5.14 20.97
CA LEU A 213 3.58 4.83 20.87
C LEU A 213 2.83 5.88 20.04
N ALA A 214 3.15 7.17 20.20
CA ALA A 214 2.56 8.23 19.40
C ALA A 214 2.87 8.06 17.90
N LEU A 215 4.11 7.70 17.55
CA LEU A 215 4.50 7.36 16.19
C LEU A 215 3.77 6.10 15.70
N ALA A 216 3.63 5.06 16.54
CA ALA A 216 2.93 3.82 16.21
C ALA A 216 1.45 4.04 15.90
N PHE A 217 0.78 5.00 16.55
CA PHE A 217 -0.62 5.35 16.23
C PHE A 217 -0.76 6.26 15.01
N ALA A 218 0.32 6.89 14.55
CA ALA A 218 0.24 7.88 13.48
C ALA A 218 -0.38 7.32 12.17
N PRO A 219 -0.03 6.12 11.67
CA PRO A 219 -0.66 5.56 10.47
C PRO A 219 -2.18 5.33 10.62
N ILE A 220 -2.64 4.96 11.82
CA ILE A 220 -4.07 4.74 12.11
C ILE A 220 -4.83 6.08 12.12
N LEU A 221 -4.23 7.11 12.70
CA LEU A 221 -4.85 8.42 12.92
C LEU A 221 -4.64 9.42 11.76
N ARG A 222 -3.74 9.13 10.82
CA ARG A 222 -3.29 10.08 9.79
C ARG A 222 -4.43 10.70 9.00
N HIS A 223 -5.42 9.89 8.64
CA HIS A 223 -6.59 10.30 7.85
C HIS A 223 -7.62 11.07 8.68
N TYR A 224 -7.66 10.83 10.00
CA TYR A 224 -8.49 11.57 10.94
C TYR A 224 -7.94 12.98 11.20
N ILE A 225 -6.64 13.09 11.50
CA ILE A 225 -6.02 14.38 11.88
C ILE A 225 -5.68 15.29 10.69
N ARG A 226 -5.58 14.73 9.48
CA ARG A 226 -5.31 15.43 8.21
C ARG A 226 -4.07 16.34 8.17
N CYS A 227 -3.14 16.25 9.11
CA CYS A 227 -1.92 17.08 9.13
C CYS A 227 -0.63 16.26 8.99
N PRO A 228 0.48 16.85 8.51
CA PRO A 228 1.79 16.19 8.51
C PRO A 228 2.18 15.73 9.92
N THR A 229 2.75 14.52 10.00
CA THR A 229 3.20 13.94 11.27
C THR A 229 4.67 14.28 11.52
N PRO A 230 5.09 14.48 12.79
CA PRO A 230 6.51 14.56 13.11
C PRO A 230 7.29 13.33 12.63
N MET A 231 8.57 13.51 12.34
CA MET A 231 9.46 12.42 12.01
C MET A 231 9.97 11.71 13.27
N GLY A 232 9.97 10.39 13.31
CA GLY A 232 10.53 9.63 14.42
C GLY A 232 12.04 9.42 14.27
N LEU A 233 12.82 9.79 15.29
CA LEU A 233 14.26 9.51 15.35
C LEU A 233 14.54 8.44 16.39
N VAL A 234 14.89 7.25 15.92
CA VAL A 234 15.25 6.10 16.76
C VAL A 234 16.76 6.05 16.91
N THR A 235 17.26 6.32 18.11
CA THR A 235 18.70 6.41 18.36
C THR A 235 19.13 5.74 19.66
N ALA A 236 20.41 5.38 19.73
CA ALA A 236 21.05 4.77 20.88
C ALA A 236 22.54 5.14 20.87
N THR A 237 23.22 4.96 22.00
CA THR A 237 24.66 5.23 22.13
C THR A 237 25.52 4.16 21.46
N THR A 238 25.06 2.92 21.45
CA THR A 238 25.79 1.75 20.94
C THR A 238 25.06 1.01 19.81
N MET A 239 25.81 0.17 19.10
CA MET A 239 25.25 -0.79 18.15
C MET A 239 24.59 -1.95 18.92
N GLY A 240 23.55 -2.57 18.34
CA GLY A 240 22.91 -3.74 18.94
C GLY A 240 21.83 -3.44 19.99
N SER A 241 21.50 -2.17 20.27
CA SER A 241 20.46 -1.79 21.25
C SER A 241 19.01 -2.05 20.79
N GLY A 242 18.79 -2.75 19.67
CA GLY A 242 17.45 -3.09 19.17
C GLY A 242 16.74 -2.02 18.33
N LYS A 243 17.42 -0.95 17.89
CA LYS A 243 16.82 0.13 17.08
C LYS A 243 16.12 -0.37 15.81
N SER A 244 16.80 -1.22 15.02
CA SER A 244 16.24 -1.78 13.80
C SER A 244 15.06 -2.71 14.09
N TYR A 245 15.15 -3.51 15.16
CA TYR A 245 14.05 -4.35 15.62
C TYR A 245 12.82 -3.52 16.03
N LEU A 246 13.05 -2.40 16.71
CA LEU A 246 11.99 -1.47 17.08
C LEU A 246 11.31 -0.84 15.84
N THR A 247 12.07 -0.56 14.79
CA THR A 247 11.48 -0.10 13.51
C THR A 247 10.78 -1.21 12.73
N TYR A 248 11.22 -2.47 12.83
CA TYR A 248 10.54 -3.60 12.19
C TYR A 248 9.14 -3.83 12.72
N LEU A 249 8.83 -3.43 13.96
CA LEU A 249 7.45 -3.46 14.44
C LEU A 249 6.51 -2.60 13.58
N PHE A 250 6.97 -1.47 13.02
CA PHE A 250 6.15 -0.71 12.06
C PHE A 250 5.96 -1.45 10.73
N GLU A 251 6.99 -2.16 10.28
CA GLU A 251 6.91 -3.01 9.09
C GLU A 251 5.90 -4.14 9.29
N GLU A 252 5.89 -4.80 10.44
CA GLU A 252 4.92 -5.85 10.75
C GLU A 252 3.50 -5.32 10.88
N LEU A 253 3.31 -4.19 11.57
CA LEU A 253 1.99 -3.61 11.81
C LEU A 253 1.39 -2.97 10.55
N TYR A 254 2.19 -2.30 9.74
CA TYR A 254 1.71 -1.44 8.66
C TYR A 254 2.43 -1.66 7.32
N GLY A 255 3.59 -2.30 7.28
CA GLY A 255 4.44 -2.29 6.10
C GLY A 255 5.29 -1.02 6.04
N MET A 256 6.54 -1.19 5.62
CA MET A 256 7.55 -0.14 5.67
C MET A 256 8.39 -0.11 4.39
N GLY A 257 8.60 1.08 3.83
CA GLY A 257 9.58 1.31 2.79
C GLY A 257 10.90 1.80 3.37
N THR A 258 12.00 1.10 3.11
CA THR A 258 13.34 1.56 3.53
C THR A 258 14.01 2.40 2.44
N LEU A 259 14.72 3.43 2.87
CA LEU A 259 15.61 4.27 2.07
C LEU A 259 17.02 4.28 2.69
N PRO A 260 18.08 4.23 1.86
CA PRO A 260 19.42 4.54 2.35
C PRO A 260 19.50 6.02 2.74
N TRP A 261 20.32 6.34 3.73
CA TRP A 261 20.63 7.74 4.07
C TRP A 261 21.47 8.38 2.95
N PRO A 262 21.04 9.50 2.34
CA PRO A 262 21.69 10.07 1.15
C PRO A 262 22.95 10.90 1.45
N ARG A 263 23.51 10.85 2.66
CA ARG A 263 24.80 11.47 3.06
C ARG A 263 25.05 12.85 2.45
N ASP A 264 24.22 13.82 2.80
CA ASP A 264 24.25 15.23 2.34
C ASP A 264 23.95 15.50 0.85
N ASN A 265 23.58 14.47 0.08
CA ASN A 265 23.13 14.65 -1.30
C ASN A 265 21.64 15.06 -1.35
N SER A 266 21.40 16.36 -1.41
CA SER A 266 20.06 16.96 -1.44
C SER A 266 19.22 16.52 -2.65
N ASP A 267 19.83 16.33 -3.83
CA ASP A 267 19.10 15.91 -5.02
C ASP A 267 18.73 14.42 -4.98
N GLU A 268 19.60 13.58 -4.43
CA GLU A 268 19.30 12.17 -4.18
C GLU A 268 18.18 12.01 -3.14
N LEU A 269 18.23 12.81 -2.06
CA LEU A 269 17.16 12.84 -1.06
C LEU A 269 15.81 13.21 -1.70
N ARG A 270 15.79 14.27 -2.53
CA ARG A 270 14.57 14.73 -3.20
C ARG A 270 13.99 13.65 -4.11
N LYS A 271 14.82 13.01 -4.93
CA LYS A 271 14.44 11.89 -5.81
C LYS A 271 13.92 10.69 -5.01
N ALA A 272 14.58 10.34 -3.91
CA ALA A 272 14.18 9.23 -3.06
C ALA A 272 12.80 9.46 -2.43
N ILE A 273 12.54 10.66 -1.89
CA ILE A 273 11.24 11.06 -1.33
C ILE A 273 10.16 10.98 -2.43
N THR A 274 10.40 11.63 -3.57
CA THR A 274 9.45 11.65 -4.70
C THR A 274 9.13 10.23 -5.18
N THR A 275 10.13 9.36 -5.27
CA THR A 275 9.97 7.96 -5.69
C THR A 275 9.11 7.18 -4.69
N LYS A 276 9.39 7.29 -3.38
CA LYS A 276 8.59 6.57 -2.37
C LYS A 276 7.15 7.06 -2.33
N LEU A 277 6.91 8.37 -2.30
CA LEU A 277 5.54 8.90 -2.27
C LEU A 277 4.72 8.56 -3.52
N THR A 278 5.37 8.31 -4.66
CA THR A 278 4.67 8.01 -5.92
C THR A 278 4.43 6.53 -6.16
N GLN A 279 5.36 5.66 -5.74
CA GLN A 279 5.35 4.23 -6.13
C GLN A 279 4.95 3.27 -5.00
N THR A 280 5.22 3.61 -3.73
CA THR A 280 4.93 2.68 -2.62
C THR A 280 3.53 2.90 -2.04
N GLY A 281 2.87 1.82 -1.60
CA GLY A 281 1.67 1.87 -0.75
C GLY A 281 1.97 1.80 0.75
N ALA A 282 3.22 1.52 1.16
CA ALA A 282 3.60 1.33 2.57
C ALA A 282 3.43 2.61 3.42
N PRO A 283 2.60 2.64 4.47
CA PRO A 283 2.33 3.85 5.27
C PRO A 283 3.54 4.43 5.99
N VAL A 284 4.58 3.64 6.23
CA VAL A 284 5.80 4.06 6.94
C VAL A 284 6.99 4.05 6.00
N ILE A 285 7.83 5.09 6.08
CA ILE A 285 9.11 5.17 5.37
C ILE A 285 10.23 5.41 6.38
N THR A 286 11.29 4.62 6.32
CA THR A 286 12.45 4.78 7.20
C THR A 286 13.71 5.09 6.42
N PHE A 287 14.50 6.05 6.92
CA PHE A 287 15.90 6.21 6.56
C PHE A 287 16.74 5.37 7.50
N ASP A 288 17.29 4.26 7.00
CA ASP A 288 18.08 3.37 7.83
C ASP A 288 19.58 3.74 7.80
N ASN A 289 20.24 3.51 8.94
CA ASN A 289 21.69 3.73 9.12
C ASN A 289 22.15 5.16 8.77
N VAL A 290 21.48 6.17 9.34
CA VAL A 290 22.03 7.53 9.38
C VAL A 290 23.38 7.51 10.09
N ASP A 291 24.34 8.28 9.57
CA ASP A 291 25.73 8.25 10.02
C ASP A 291 25.85 8.51 11.54
N ASN A 292 26.80 7.84 12.20
CA ASN A 292 27.01 7.96 13.64
C ASN A 292 27.35 9.41 14.02
N GLY A 293 26.64 9.98 15.00
CA GLY A 293 26.80 11.38 15.37
C GLY A 293 26.21 12.36 14.35
N GLY A 294 25.54 11.86 13.32
CA GLY A 294 24.95 12.65 12.24
C GLY A 294 23.96 13.68 12.77
N SER A 295 24.09 14.91 12.29
CA SER A 295 23.16 16.00 12.60
C SER A 295 22.14 16.10 11.47
N LEU A 296 20.89 15.75 11.78
CA LEU A 296 19.77 15.87 10.87
C LEU A 296 19.43 17.36 10.69
N LYS A 297 20.05 17.98 9.68
CA LYS A 297 19.83 19.37 9.28
C LYS A 297 19.56 19.41 7.78
N SER A 298 18.30 19.28 7.40
CA SER A 298 17.89 19.27 5.99
C SER A 298 16.69 20.19 5.78
N PRO A 299 16.83 21.27 4.98
CA PRO A 299 15.70 22.09 4.55
C PRO A 299 14.65 21.27 3.78
N ILE A 300 15.08 20.23 3.05
CA ILE A 300 14.20 19.34 2.29
C ILE A 300 13.32 18.51 3.24
N LEU A 301 13.91 17.91 4.29
CA LEU A 301 13.11 17.18 5.29
C LEU A 301 12.21 18.14 6.08
N ALA A 302 12.70 19.35 6.39
CA ALA A 302 11.89 20.35 7.08
C ALA A 302 10.65 20.74 6.24
N ASP A 303 10.82 20.91 4.92
CA ASP A 303 9.74 21.21 3.98
C ASP A 303 8.76 20.04 3.85
N LEU A 304 9.27 18.81 3.66
CA LEU A 304 8.50 17.58 3.64
C LEU A 304 7.58 17.47 4.86
N LEU A 305 8.13 17.67 6.07
CA LEU A 305 7.38 17.53 7.33
C LEU A 305 6.40 18.67 7.62
N THR A 306 6.27 19.66 6.72
CA THR A 306 5.29 20.75 6.85
C THR A 306 4.21 20.77 5.78
N LYS A 307 4.39 20.04 4.68
CA LYS A 307 3.47 20.07 3.55
C LYS A 307 2.62 18.82 3.51
N GLU A 308 1.33 19.01 3.31
CA GLU A 308 0.38 17.91 3.05
C GLU A 308 0.53 17.31 1.65
N TYR A 309 1.11 18.08 0.72
CA TYR A 309 1.34 17.67 -0.65
C TYR A 309 2.78 17.95 -1.03
N TRP A 310 3.48 16.92 -1.50
CA TRP A 310 4.85 16.99 -1.96
C TRP A 310 4.87 17.18 -3.47
N GLU A 311 5.71 18.09 -3.96
CA GLU A 311 5.94 18.31 -5.39
C GLU A 311 7.42 18.45 -5.67
N ASP A 312 7.85 17.84 -6.77
CA ASP A 312 9.20 17.94 -7.27
C ASP A 312 9.21 18.02 -8.81
N ARG A 313 10.27 18.62 -9.36
CA ARG A 313 10.49 18.70 -10.80
C ARG A 313 11.24 17.46 -11.25
N VAL A 314 10.74 16.81 -12.30
CA VAL A 314 11.50 15.74 -12.96
C VAL A 314 12.69 16.35 -13.70
N LEU A 315 13.91 15.97 -13.33
CA LEU A 315 15.13 16.38 -14.03
C LEU A 315 15.06 15.95 -15.51
N GLY A 316 15.22 16.92 -16.42
CA GLY A 316 15.16 16.68 -17.87
C GLY A 316 13.74 16.69 -18.47
N SER A 317 12.71 17.05 -17.68
CA SER A 317 11.34 17.22 -18.16
C SER A 317 10.72 18.50 -17.59
N THR A 318 9.75 19.08 -18.29
CA THR A 318 8.92 20.20 -17.78
C THR A 318 7.79 19.72 -16.86
N ALA A 319 7.62 18.40 -16.70
CA ALA A 319 6.57 17.82 -15.87
C ALA A 319 6.95 17.85 -14.38
N ASN A 320 6.03 18.38 -13.55
CA ASN A 320 6.09 18.20 -12.10
C ASN A 320 5.50 16.84 -11.74
N VAL A 321 6.13 16.16 -10.78
CA VAL A 321 5.59 14.97 -10.14
C VAL A 321 5.29 15.32 -8.69
N GLY A 322 4.07 15.04 -8.27
CA GLY A 322 3.65 15.28 -6.90
C GLY A 322 2.82 14.15 -6.35
N ALA A 323 2.68 14.10 -5.04
CA ALA A 323 1.86 13.12 -4.34
C ALA A 323 1.45 13.66 -2.97
N PRO A 324 0.29 13.21 -2.43
CA PRO A 324 -0.02 13.42 -1.03
C PRO A 324 1.12 12.94 -0.14
N ASN A 325 1.52 13.76 0.83
CA ASN A 325 2.48 13.37 1.86
C ASN A 325 1.72 12.70 3.01
N ASP A 326 1.42 11.43 2.83
CA ASP A 326 0.56 10.61 3.69
C ASP A 326 1.36 9.61 4.56
N ARG A 327 2.69 9.74 4.61
CA ARG A 327 3.58 8.77 5.27
C ARG A 327 4.05 9.22 6.64
N LEU A 328 4.24 8.24 7.52
CA LEU A 328 5.08 8.39 8.70
C LEU A 328 6.55 8.24 8.28
N TRP A 329 7.36 9.24 8.60
CA TRP A 329 8.79 9.21 8.32
C TRP A 329 9.59 8.88 9.57
N LEU A 330 10.53 7.96 9.45
CA LEU A 330 11.42 7.51 10.51
C LEU A 330 12.88 7.64 10.07
N ALA A 331 13.81 7.75 11.03
CA ALA A 331 15.22 7.49 10.80
C ALA A 331 15.83 6.75 11.97
N THR A 332 16.80 5.88 11.66
CA THR A 332 17.59 5.13 12.64
C THR A 332 19.06 5.54 12.56
N GLY A 333 19.75 5.54 13.71
CA GLY A 333 21.19 5.76 13.74
C GLY A 333 21.75 5.86 15.14
N ASN A 334 23.08 5.91 15.26
CA ASN A 334 23.76 6.02 16.54
C ASN A 334 24.06 7.49 16.86
N ASN A 335 23.85 7.88 18.12
CA ASN A 335 24.16 9.22 18.63
C ASN A 335 23.61 10.38 17.77
N LEU A 336 22.39 10.21 17.25
CA LEU A 336 21.80 11.17 16.33
C LEU A 336 21.60 12.54 17.00
N ARG A 337 21.73 13.59 16.19
CA ARG A 337 21.47 14.97 16.59
C ARG A 337 20.52 15.61 15.59
N THR A 338 19.86 16.69 15.99
CA THR A 338 19.09 17.54 15.07
C THR A 338 19.73 18.91 14.98
N GLY A 339 19.66 19.54 13.81
CA GLY A 339 20.08 20.91 13.61
C GLY A 339 19.01 21.76 12.92
N GLY A 340 19.07 23.08 13.13
CA GLY A 340 18.15 24.02 12.50
C GLY A 340 16.68 23.73 12.81
N ASP A 341 15.83 23.82 11.78
CA ASP A 341 14.39 23.63 11.90
C ASP A 341 13.94 22.22 12.25
N MET A 342 14.80 21.20 12.13
CA MET A 342 14.43 19.81 12.39
C MET A 342 14.10 19.54 13.86
N ALA A 343 14.70 20.28 14.80
CA ALA A 343 14.55 20.02 16.24
C ALA A 343 13.10 20.07 16.73
N ARG A 344 12.24 20.89 16.10
CA ARG A 344 10.80 21.02 16.42
C ARG A 344 9.88 20.14 15.57
N ARG A 345 10.44 19.30 14.69
CA ARG A 345 9.71 18.49 13.70
C ARG A 345 9.89 16.99 13.92
N VAL A 346 10.55 16.62 15.00
CA VAL A 346 10.89 15.24 15.32
C VAL A 346 10.34 14.83 16.68
N LEU A 347 10.07 13.53 16.81
CA LEU A 347 9.92 12.86 18.09
C LEU A 347 11.14 11.95 18.29
N TRP A 348 11.71 12.02 19.48
CA TRP A 348 12.88 11.24 19.86
C TRP A 348 12.47 9.93 20.52
N VAL A 349 13.11 8.86 20.07
CA VAL A 349 12.95 7.53 20.63
C VAL A 349 14.34 7.01 20.95
N ARG A 350 14.75 7.14 22.22
CA ARG A 350 16.07 6.73 22.70
C ARG A 350 16.04 5.37 23.39
N LEU A 351 16.96 4.52 22.98
CA LEU A 351 17.27 3.19 23.52
C LEU A 351 18.68 3.13 24.13
#